data_AF-A0A7G8GUA0-F1
#
_entry.id   AF-A0A7G8GUA0-F1
#
_cell.length_a   1.000
_cell.length_b   1.000
_cell.length_c   1.000
_cell.angle_alpha   90.00
_cell.angle_beta   90.00
_cell.angle_gamma   90.00
#
_symmetry.space_group_name_H-M   'P 1'
#
loop_
_entity.id
_entity.type
_entity.pdbx_description
1 polymer ?
#
loop_
_entity_poly.entity_id
_entity_poly.type
_entity_poly.pdbx_seq_one_letter_code
_entity_poly.pdbx_strand_id
1 'polypeptide(L)'
;MEAVYGPVSLEASAERIVQAAADVPAVQPLIVMAHCGPSGLGSEAASPCGRDWKTPAVDWGDQDLALALDRMAKDRPADLVIFGHMHHALKRGSGFRQTLLRHRHGTALINAACVPRSGVDGQGRTLLHLSWAEFQGARLTQLAHRWYTPDAELIHQEQLPIDAPLPC
;
A
#
# COMPACT_ATOMS: atom_id res chain seq x y z
N MET A 1 6.76 -16.89 -23.65
CA MET A 1 6.29 -16.23 -22.42
C MET A 1 7.47 -15.49 -21.86
N GLU A 2 7.56 -14.19 -22.15
CA GLU A 2 8.40 -13.31 -21.36
C GLU A 2 7.79 -13.27 -19.96
N ALA A 3 8.54 -13.75 -18.98
CA ALA A 3 8.04 -14.05 -17.66
C ALA A 3 7.76 -12.74 -16.89
N VAL A 4 6.64 -12.72 -16.17
CA VAL A 4 6.19 -11.64 -15.28
C VAL A 4 7.31 -11.21 -14.30
N TYR A 5 8.29 -12.08 -14.03
CA TYR A 5 9.41 -11.88 -13.10
C TYR A 5 10.80 -11.99 -13.77
N GLY A 6 10.89 -11.77 -15.09
CA GLY A 6 12.16 -11.89 -15.83
C GLY A 6 12.72 -13.33 -15.78
N PRO A 7 14.03 -13.55 -15.56
CA PRO A 7 14.61 -14.90 -15.54
C PRO A 7 14.32 -15.70 -14.25
N VAL A 8 13.43 -15.21 -13.38
CA VAL A 8 13.16 -15.78 -12.05
C VAL A 8 11.76 -16.39 -12.02
N SER A 9 11.56 -17.49 -11.29
CA SER A 9 10.23 -18.05 -11.06
C SER A 9 9.46 -17.25 -10.00
N LEU A 10 8.14 -17.43 -9.96
CA LEU A 10 7.27 -16.88 -8.91
C LEU A 10 7.81 -17.21 -7.50
N GLU A 11 8.12 -18.48 -7.26
CA GLU A 11 8.57 -18.99 -5.96
C GLU A 11 9.94 -18.43 -5.59
N ALA A 12 10.84 -18.30 -6.57
CA ALA A 12 12.17 -17.74 -6.35
C ALA A 12 12.11 -16.23 -6.10
N SER A 13 11.17 -15.50 -6.72
CA SER A 13 10.92 -14.09 -6.39
C SER A 13 10.38 -13.93 -4.97
N ALA A 14 9.33 -14.69 -4.62
CA ALA A 14 8.74 -14.67 -3.29
C ALA A 14 9.76 -15.05 -2.20
N GLU A 15 10.62 -16.04 -2.45
CA GLU A 15 11.65 -16.46 -1.49
C GLU A 15 12.66 -15.34 -1.21
N ARG A 16 13.06 -14.57 -2.24
CA ARG A 16 13.97 -13.42 -2.02
C ARG A 16 13.35 -12.37 -1.11
N ILE A 17 12.04 -12.13 -1.22
CA ILE A 17 11.31 -11.20 -0.34
C ILE A 17 11.30 -11.76 1.10
N VAL A 18 11.02 -13.05 1.28
CA VAL A 18 11.00 -13.70 2.59
C VAL A 18 12.37 -13.63 3.27
N GLN A 19 13.45 -13.95 2.55
CA GLN A 19 14.82 -13.89 3.08
C GLN A 19 15.20 -12.46 3.48
N ALA A 20 14.91 -11.46 2.63
CA ALA A 20 15.17 -10.06 2.96
C ALA A 20 14.38 -9.59 4.19
N ALA A 21 13.15 -10.08 4.37
CA ALA A 21 12.34 -9.77 5.55
C ALA A 21 12.89 -10.41 6.83
N ALA A 22 13.50 -11.61 6.74
CA ALA A 22 14.08 -12.31 7.88
C ALA A 22 15.32 -11.58 8.46
N ASP A 23 16.02 -10.79 7.65
CA ASP A 23 17.16 -9.99 8.08
C ASP A 23 16.76 -8.78 8.95
N VAL A 24 15.47 -8.43 9.02
CA VAL A 24 14.99 -7.28 9.79
C VAL A 24 14.91 -7.63 11.29
N PRO A 25 15.63 -6.92 12.17
CA PRO A 25 15.61 -7.19 13.60
C PRO A 25 14.20 -7.13 14.20
N ALA A 26 13.89 -8.05 15.12
CA ALA A 26 12.58 -8.15 15.77
C ALA A 26 12.15 -6.87 16.52
N VAL A 27 13.11 -6.04 16.93
CA VAL A 27 12.87 -4.79 17.67
C VAL A 27 12.56 -3.58 16.78
N GLN A 28 12.68 -3.71 15.45
CA GLN A 28 12.42 -2.65 14.47
C GLN A 28 11.16 -2.97 13.66
N PRO A 29 10.40 -1.99 13.15
CA PRO A 29 9.30 -2.25 12.22
C PRO A 29 9.72 -3.03 10.99
N LEU A 30 8.94 -4.05 10.62
CA LEU A 30 9.07 -4.75 9.34
C LEU A 30 8.15 -4.11 8.31
N ILE A 31 8.75 -3.30 7.43
CA ILE A 31 8.03 -2.60 6.36
C ILE A 31 8.38 -3.22 5.01
N VAL A 32 7.35 -3.63 4.26
CA VAL A 32 7.50 -4.12 2.89
C VAL A 32 7.08 -3.02 1.92
N MET A 33 7.90 -2.74 0.92
CA MET A 33 7.60 -1.75 -0.12
C MET A 33 7.63 -2.41 -1.49
N ALA A 34 6.60 -2.16 -2.30
CA ALA A 34 6.50 -2.68 -3.66
C ALA A 34 5.89 -1.63 -4.61
N HIS A 35 6.06 -1.83 -5.92
CA HIS A 35 5.43 -0.95 -6.90
C HIS A 35 3.92 -1.19 -6.98
N CYS A 36 3.50 -2.43 -7.21
CA CYS A 36 2.11 -2.88 -7.14
C CYS A 36 1.83 -3.52 -5.78
N GLY A 37 0.56 -3.55 -5.38
CA GLY A 37 0.14 -4.28 -4.17
C GLY A 37 0.05 -5.79 -4.40
N PRO A 38 -0.15 -6.61 -3.36
CA PRO A 38 -0.28 -8.06 -3.52
C PRO A 38 -1.57 -8.41 -4.26
N SER A 39 -1.54 -9.50 -5.04
CA SER A 39 -2.76 -10.09 -5.61
C SER A 39 -3.73 -10.53 -4.51
N GLY A 40 -5.02 -10.60 -4.84
CA GLY A 40 -6.13 -10.86 -3.91
C GLY A 40 -6.86 -9.58 -3.48
N LEU A 41 -6.40 -8.40 -3.90
CA LEU A 41 -6.92 -7.09 -3.48
C LEU A 41 -7.56 -6.30 -4.64
N GLY A 42 -7.94 -6.96 -5.73
CA GLY A 42 -8.47 -6.31 -6.94
C GLY A 42 -9.85 -6.78 -7.40
N SER A 43 -10.74 -7.15 -6.47
CA SER A 43 -12.09 -7.66 -6.79
C SER A 43 -12.97 -6.67 -7.55
N GLU A 44 -12.82 -5.37 -7.29
CA GLU A 44 -13.56 -4.29 -7.93
C GLU A 44 -12.61 -3.19 -8.43
N ALA A 45 -13.06 -2.31 -9.32
CA ALA A 45 -12.24 -1.20 -9.81
C ALA A 45 -11.78 -0.26 -8.67
N ALA A 46 -12.61 -0.11 -7.63
CA ALA A 46 -12.32 0.67 -6.43
C ALA A 46 -11.42 -0.06 -5.41
N SER A 47 -11.17 -1.36 -5.59
CA SER A 47 -10.25 -2.10 -4.71
C SER A 47 -8.80 -1.63 -4.94
N PRO A 48 -7.90 -1.76 -3.94
CA PRO A 48 -6.57 -1.17 -4.01
C PRO A 48 -5.71 -1.66 -5.19
N CYS A 49 -5.90 -2.90 -5.62
CA CYS A 49 -5.22 -3.51 -6.77
C CYS A 49 -6.15 -3.74 -7.97
N GLY A 50 -7.34 -3.13 -7.98
CA GLY A 50 -8.36 -3.39 -8.98
C GLY A 50 -8.22 -2.53 -10.24
N ARG A 51 -8.10 -3.16 -11.41
CA ARG A 51 -7.98 -2.46 -12.68
C ARG A 51 -9.23 -1.65 -13.03
N ASP A 52 -9.09 -0.36 -13.34
CA ASP A 52 -10.20 0.55 -13.69
C ASP A 52 -10.15 1.13 -15.11
N TRP A 53 -9.10 0.86 -15.89
CA TRP A 53 -8.99 1.34 -17.27
C TRP A 53 -9.62 0.41 -18.32
N LYS A 54 -10.09 -0.77 -17.91
CA LYS A 54 -10.77 -1.73 -18.80
C LYS A 54 -11.70 -2.65 -18.00
N THR A 55 -12.91 -2.84 -18.52
CA THR A 55 -13.93 -3.77 -18.00
C THR A 55 -13.68 -5.21 -18.49
N PRO A 56 -13.89 -6.26 -17.66
CA PRO A 56 -14.22 -6.19 -16.24
C PRO A 56 -13.01 -5.72 -15.40
N ALA A 57 -13.31 -5.30 -14.17
CA ALA A 57 -12.27 -5.15 -13.14
C ALA A 57 -11.55 -6.50 -13.00
N VAL A 58 -10.22 -6.43 -12.90
CA VAL A 58 -9.35 -7.59 -12.78
C VAL A 58 -8.31 -7.23 -11.73
N ASP A 59 -7.95 -8.23 -10.92
CA ASP A 59 -6.86 -8.09 -9.98
C ASP A 59 -5.54 -7.88 -10.71
N TRP A 60 -4.91 -6.74 -10.40
CA TRP A 60 -3.66 -6.29 -10.97
C TRP A 60 -2.52 -6.31 -9.95
N GLY A 61 -2.71 -7.00 -8.82
CA GLY A 61 -1.69 -7.19 -7.81
C GLY A 61 -0.66 -8.26 -8.16
N ASP A 62 0.49 -8.18 -7.51
CA ASP A 62 1.65 -9.05 -7.71
C ASP A 62 1.48 -10.36 -6.92
N GLN A 63 1.57 -11.51 -7.62
CA GLN A 63 1.38 -12.83 -7.01
C GLN A 63 2.57 -13.26 -6.13
N ASP A 64 3.79 -12.85 -6.46
CA ASP A 64 4.98 -13.14 -5.66
C ASP A 64 4.96 -12.39 -4.33
N LEU A 65 4.49 -11.13 -4.34
CA LEU A 65 4.29 -10.36 -3.11
C LEU A 65 3.20 -11.00 -2.22
N ALA A 66 2.07 -11.41 -2.79
CA ALA A 66 1.03 -12.10 -2.02
C ALA A 66 1.58 -13.39 -1.37
N LEU A 67 2.29 -14.20 -2.16
CA LEU A 67 2.90 -15.44 -1.69
C LEU A 67 3.98 -15.19 -0.62
N ALA A 68 4.80 -14.15 -0.76
CA ALA A 68 5.81 -13.78 0.23
C ALA A 68 5.17 -13.36 1.56
N LEU A 69 4.14 -12.50 1.52
CA LEU A 69 3.44 -12.06 2.73
C LEU A 69 2.80 -13.23 3.48
N ASP A 70 2.20 -14.19 2.78
CA ASP A 70 1.65 -15.40 3.39
C ASP A 70 2.73 -16.31 4.00
N ARG A 71 3.92 -16.40 3.38
CA ARG A 71 5.05 -17.16 3.93
C ARG A 71 5.63 -16.47 5.15
N MET A 72 5.89 -15.16 5.07
CA MET A 72 6.41 -14.34 6.17
C MET A 72 5.53 -14.43 7.40
N ALA A 73 4.20 -14.40 7.23
CA ALA A 73 3.24 -14.44 8.34
C ALA A 73 3.33 -15.70 9.23
N LYS A 74 4.03 -16.76 8.80
CA LYS A 74 4.28 -17.96 9.62
C LYS A 74 5.25 -17.69 10.76
N ASP A 75 6.22 -16.80 10.54
CA ASP A 75 7.27 -16.47 11.50
C ASP A 75 7.08 -15.05 12.05
N ARG A 76 6.89 -14.08 11.15
CA ARG A 76 6.69 -12.67 11.48
C ARG A 76 5.90 -11.96 10.37
N PRO A 77 4.64 -11.57 10.60
CA PRO A 77 3.90 -10.75 9.63
C PRO A 77 4.55 -9.36 9.48
N ALA A 78 4.37 -8.74 8.32
CA ALA A 78 4.78 -7.36 8.13
C ALA A 78 3.94 -6.41 9.01
N ASP A 79 4.56 -5.37 9.55
CA ASP A 79 3.86 -4.35 10.33
C ASP A 79 3.14 -3.36 9.38
N LEU A 80 3.72 -3.09 8.22
CA LEU A 80 3.17 -2.24 7.17
C LEU A 80 3.63 -2.70 5.78
N VAL A 81 2.70 -2.76 4.82
CA VAL A 81 3.00 -2.92 3.39
C VAL A 81 2.61 -1.65 2.66
N ILE A 82 3.57 -1.03 1.98
CA ILE A 82 3.39 0.18 1.20
C ILE A 82 3.49 -0.21 -0.27
N PHE A 83 2.46 0.15 -1.05
CA PHE A 83 2.45 -0.10 -2.48
C PHE A 83 1.83 1.07 -3.24
N GLY A 84 1.80 0.98 -4.56
CA GLY A 84 1.22 2.01 -5.41
C GLY A 84 0.74 1.44 -6.74
N HIS A 85 1.21 2.03 -7.84
CA HIS A 85 0.81 1.80 -9.22
C HIS A 85 -0.64 2.23 -9.53
N MET A 86 -1.60 1.74 -8.75
CA MET A 86 -3.02 1.99 -8.91
C MET A 86 -3.41 3.32 -8.29
N HIS A 87 -3.49 4.38 -9.10
CA HIS A 87 -3.79 5.74 -8.64
C HIS A 87 -5.12 5.83 -7.89
N HIS A 88 -5.18 6.56 -6.77
CA HIS A 88 -6.41 6.70 -5.96
C HIS A 88 -7.62 7.15 -6.75
N ALA A 89 -7.48 8.22 -7.55
CA ALA A 89 -8.57 8.69 -8.39
C ALA A 89 -8.86 7.66 -9.50
N LEU A 90 -10.11 7.19 -9.55
CA LEU A 90 -10.56 6.29 -10.60
C LEU A 90 -10.68 7.02 -11.94
N LYS A 91 -10.43 6.30 -13.02
CA LYS A 91 -10.61 6.81 -14.37
C LYS A 91 -12.04 7.32 -14.58
N ARG A 92 -12.16 8.36 -15.41
CA ARG A 92 -13.42 9.00 -15.80
C ARG A 92 -14.22 9.58 -14.62
N GLY A 93 -13.56 9.91 -13.52
CA GLY A 93 -14.22 10.53 -12.36
C GLY A 93 -15.12 9.57 -11.59
N SER A 94 -14.87 8.26 -11.69
CA SER A 94 -15.74 7.22 -11.12
C SER A 94 -15.59 7.03 -9.59
N GLY A 95 -14.98 8.00 -8.89
CA GLY A 95 -14.72 7.96 -7.45
C GLY A 95 -13.25 7.71 -7.11
N PHE A 96 -13.03 7.17 -5.90
CA PHE A 96 -11.70 6.90 -5.35
C PHE A 96 -11.56 5.44 -4.96
N ARG A 97 -10.34 4.91 -5.09
CA ARG A 97 -9.97 3.59 -4.57
C ARG A 97 -9.83 3.63 -3.06
N GLN A 98 -10.04 2.47 -2.45
CA GLN A 98 -9.69 2.25 -1.05
C GLN A 98 -8.18 2.46 -0.85
N THR A 99 -7.82 3.27 0.15
CA THR A 99 -6.43 3.57 0.50
C THR A 99 -5.82 2.50 1.40
N LEU A 100 -6.55 2.12 2.46
CA LEU A 100 -6.07 1.25 3.53
C LEU A 100 -6.88 -0.04 3.57
N LEU A 101 -6.19 -1.16 3.63
CA LEU A 101 -6.74 -2.47 3.99
C LEU A 101 -5.99 -3.04 5.18
N ARG A 102 -6.69 -3.84 5.97
CA ARG A 102 -6.06 -4.80 6.89
C ARG A 102 -6.00 -6.15 6.22
N HIS A 103 -4.82 -6.74 6.17
CA HIS A 103 -4.66 -8.13 5.78
C HIS A 103 -4.76 -9.06 7.00
N ARG A 104 -4.68 -10.35 6.71
CA ARG A 104 -4.56 -11.41 7.71
C ARG A 104 -3.43 -11.08 8.69
N HIS A 105 -3.59 -11.48 9.95
CA HIS A 105 -2.60 -11.25 11.02
C HIS A 105 -2.36 -9.79 11.41
N GLY A 106 -3.23 -8.86 10.96
CA GLY A 106 -3.21 -7.46 11.41
C GLY A 106 -2.30 -6.52 10.64
N THR A 107 -1.59 -7.01 9.61
CA THR A 107 -0.77 -6.19 8.72
C THR A 107 -1.60 -5.07 8.07
N ALA A 108 -1.11 -3.82 8.16
CA ALA A 108 -1.68 -2.69 7.45
C ALA A 108 -1.13 -2.61 6.03
N LEU A 109 -1.99 -2.39 5.03
CA LEU A 109 -1.62 -2.25 3.63
C LEU A 109 -2.12 -0.93 3.11
N ILE A 110 -1.20 -0.07 2.70
CA ILE A 110 -1.51 1.26 2.18
C ILE A 110 -1.13 1.37 0.71
N ASN A 111 -2.13 1.72 -0.09
CA ASN A 111 -1.89 2.25 -1.42
C ASN A 111 -1.47 3.72 -1.29
N ALA A 112 -0.18 4.01 -1.48
CA ALA A 112 0.40 5.35 -1.41
C ALA A 112 0.34 6.10 -2.76
N ALA A 113 -0.33 5.56 -3.79
CA ALA A 113 -0.49 6.20 -5.10
C ALA A 113 -1.60 7.29 -5.10
N CYS A 114 -1.58 8.17 -4.12
CA CYS A 114 -2.33 9.42 -4.15
C CYS A 114 -1.64 10.36 -5.15
N VAL A 115 -2.21 10.49 -6.35
CA VAL A 115 -1.67 11.34 -7.40
C VAL A 115 -2.77 12.24 -7.98
N PRO A 116 -2.44 13.49 -8.36
CA PRO A 116 -1.12 14.11 -8.28
C PRO A 116 -0.65 14.34 -6.82
N ARG A 117 0.66 14.20 -6.57
CA ARG A 117 1.26 14.39 -5.23
C ARG A 117 1.43 15.86 -4.85
N SER A 118 1.07 16.76 -5.75
CA SER A 118 1.04 18.19 -5.54
C SER A 118 -0.21 18.75 -6.20
N GLY A 119 -0.80 19.78 -5.60
CA GLY A 119 -1.97 20.44 -6.14
C GLY A 119 -2.09 21.86 -5.63
N VAL A 120 -3.20 22.50 -5.99
CA VAL A 120 -3.59 23.80 -5.42
C VAL A 120 -4.92 23.62 -4.68
N ASP A 121 -5.04 24.23 -3.50
CA ASP A 121 -6.30 24.23 -2.76
C ASP A 121 -7.28 25.29 -3.29
N GLY A 122 -8.46 25.39 -2.66
CA GLY A 122 -9.48 26.38 -3.04
C GLY A 122 -9.06 27.84 -2.86
N GLN A 123 -7.92 28.11 -2.22
CA GLN A 123 -7.35 29.45 -2.04
C GLN A 123 -6.13 29.69 -2.97
N GLY A 124 -5.83 28.74 -3.86
CA GLY A 124 -4.69 28.82 -4.77
C GLY A 124 -3.35 28.48 -4.12
N ARG A 125 -3.33 27.96 -2.89
CA ARG A 125 -2.09 27.59 -2.20
C ARG A 125 -1.59 26.25 -2.70
N THR A 126 -0.29 26.16 -3.01
CA THR A 126 0.35 24.88 -3.36
C THR A 126 0.37 23.95 -2.16
N LEU A 127 -0.10 22.72 -2.35
CA LEU A 127 -0.06 21.65 -1.36
C LEU A 127 0.72 20.46 -1.90
N LEU A 128 1.48 19.82 -1.02
CA LEU A 128 2.26 18.61 -1.26
C LEU A 128 1.68 17.48 -0.40
N HIS A 129 1.28 16.39 -1.04
CA HIS A 129 0.74 15.21 -0.36
C HIS A 129 1.85 14.25 0.06
N LEU A 130 1.75 13.75 1.29
CA LEU A 130 2.57 12.67 1.83
C LEU A 130 1.66 11.61 2.49
N SER A 131 1.97 10.34 2.26
CA SER A 131 1.47 9.26 3.12
C SER A 131 2.40 9.15 4.33
N TRP A 132 1.84 9.17 5.53
CA TRP A 132 2.56 9.32 6.78
C TRP A 132 2.29 8.14 7.69
N ALA A 133 3.35 7.53 8.24
CA ALA A 133 3.27 6.43 9.20
C ALA A 133 4.16 6.73 10.41
N GLU A 134 3.64 6.48 11.61
CA GLU A 134 4.40 6.60 12.87
C GLU A 134 4.41 5.26 13.59
N PHE A 135 5.54 4.96 14.23
CA PHE A 135 5.75 3.72 14.96
C PHE A 135 6.27 3.99 16.37
N GLN A 136 5.82 3.17 17.32
CA GLN A 136 6.42 3.05 18.65
C GLN A 136 7.02 1.64 18.78
N GLY A 137 8.34 1.53 18.68
CA GLY A 137 8.99 0.23 18.48
C GLY A 137 8.56 -0.36 17.13
N ALA A 138 8.14 -1.62 17.10
CA ALA A 138 7.58 -2.26 15.89
C ALA A 138 6.08 -1.96 15.68
N ARG A 139 5.39 -1.36 16.66
CA ARG A 139 3.95 -1.13 16.58
C ARG A 139 3.64 0.12 15.76
N LEU A 140 2.87 -0.03 14.68
CA LEU A 140 2.27 1.09 13.94
C LEU A 140 1.26 1.82 14.85
N THR A 141 1.46 3.11 15.08
CA THR A 141 0.63 3.95 15.98
C THR A 141 -0.14 5.03 15.23
N GLN A 142 0.31 5.43 14.04
CA GLN A 142 -0.42 6.37 13.21
C GLN A 142 -0.23 6.05 11.74
N LEU A 143 -1.31 6.19 10.97
CA LEU A 143 -1.26 6.21 9.51
C LEU A 143 -2.18 7.32 8.99
N ALA A 144 -1.68 8.19 8.11
CA ALA A 144 -2.45 9.33 7.62
C ALA A 144 -2.04 9.75 6.22
N HIS A 145 -2.93 10.45 5.53
CA HIS A 145 -2.52 11.37 4.46
C HIS A 145 -2.32 12.75 5.05
N ARG A 146 -1.26 13.44 4.64
CA ARG A 146 -0.91 14.78 5.12
C ARG A 146 -0.61 15.69 3.93
N TRP A 147 -1.08 16.93 3.99
CA TRP A 147 -0.88 17.95 2.98
C TRP A 147 -0.11 19.11 3.58
N TYR A 148 1.06 19.39 3.02
CA TYR A 148 1.96 20.43 3.47
C TYR A 148 2.08 21.56 2.44
N THR A 149 2.38 22.77 2.90
CA THR A 149 2.93 23.81 2.00
C THR A 149 4.36 23.46 1.59
N PRO A 150 4.92 24.10 0.54
CA PRO A 150 6.35 23.98 0.22
C PRO A 150 7.29 24.33 1.37
N ASP A 151 6.83 25.15 2.32
CA ASP A 151 7.58 25.58 3.51
C ASP A 151 7.41 24.61 4.70
N ALA A 152 6.93 23.39 4.44
CA ALA A 152 6.70 22.32 5.42
C ALA A 152 5.66 22.62 6.52
N GLU A 153 4.73 23.54 6.28
CA GLU A 153 3.59 23.78 7.15
C GLU A 153 2.49 22.74 6.87
N LEU A 154 2.01 22.02 7.89
CA LEU A 154 0.91 21.07 7.76
C LEU A 154 -0.43 21.82 7.66
N ILE A 155 -1.09 21.73 6.51
CA ILE A 155 -2.38 22.39 6.25
C ILE A 155 -3.56 21.47 6.53
N HIS A 156 -3.44 20.20 6.18
CA HIS A 156 -4.52 19.22 6.35
C HIS A 156 -3.96 17.83 6.64
N GLN A 157 -4.70 17.04 7.41
CA GLN A 157 -4.45 15.62 7.58
C GLN A 157 -5.75 14.83 7.56
N GLU A 158 -5.68 13.64 6.97
CA GLU A 158 -6.72 12.64 6.97
C GLU A 158 -6.18 11.38 7.66
N GLN A 159 -6.73 11.05 8.82
CA GLN A 159 -6.30 9.90 9.61
C GLN A 159 -6.88 8.61 9.01
N LEU A 160 -6.02 7.64 8.75
CA LEU A 160 -6.42 6.30 8.30
C LEU A 160 -6.60 5.39 9.52
N PRO A 161 -7.74 4.68 9.65
CA PRO A 161 -8.09 4.00 10.89
C PRO A 161 -7.32 2.68 11.07
N ILE A 162 -6.21 2.76 11.80
CA ILE A 162 -5.35 1.61 12.12
C ILE A 162 -5.85 0.72 13.27
N ASP A 163 -7.01 0.99 13.87
CA ASP A 163 -7.67 0.13 14.87
C ASP A 163 -9.11 -0.25 14.48
N ALA A 164 -9.56 0.03 13.26
CA ALA A 164 -10.91 -0.36 12.84
C ALA A 164 -11.07 -1.89 12.88
N PRO A 165 -12.21 -2.39 13.42
CA PRO A 165 -12.49 -3.82 13.46
C PRO A 165 -12.49 -4.41 12.05
N LEU A 166 -11.97 -5.64 11.92
CA LEU A 166 -12.05 -6.38 10.66
C LEU A 166 -13.53 -6.61 10.32
N PRO A 167 -13.97 -6.36 9.07
CA PRO A 167 -15.31 -6.77 8.66
C PRO A 167 -15.44 -8.28 8.84
N CYS A 168 -16.52 -8.69 9.51
CA CYS A 168 -16.85 -10.08 9.83
C CYS A 168 -17.14 -10.93 8.61
#